data_AF-A0A2E6XVG4-F1
#
_entry.id   AF-A0A2E6XVG4-F1
#
_cell.length_a   1.000
_cell.length_b   1.000
_cell.length_c   1.000
_cell.angle_alpha   90.00
_cell.angle_beta   90.00
_cell.angle_gamma   90.00
#
_symmetry.space_group_name_H-M   'P 1'
#
loop_
_entity.id
_entity.type
_entity.pdbx_description
1 polymer ?
#
loop_
_entity_poly.entity_id
_entity_poly.type
_entity_poly.pdbx_seq_one_letter_code
_entity_poly.pdbx_strand_id
1 'polypeptide(L)'
;MNKKIKLMIALFSFASAVVAKDNCCEEVKVDTCAPQSQNLYLPRSISSSATRDMISLQDKTKHLDKDDCECVKTKSITFEYAQSFGDSECRLGGLPFWSGTNTMTIGKNDGLSDLDAYQFGLGEATTQGSITLTPRIQQASGQLFWRKLQHADERGLYATLKLPVGAMIVEHCVSETPAQISQVEDDWSKYTVLANRFDTIEEALIGGFENKEPDFKYGRLSKEQLSVVRVGDLEFALGYNPYVGDRGYVGVGFKFSAPTGNVPTARYMLEPIVGRAGHWSVGGEVHGRFSVYECDDYELDLQMRGEVLHLTSGRKPHWRSFDLAANGDGSKYMLLQRYKTEKVVGGSGTVVVPDIITPAINVTTVPVLSRISAEGNFALMLDFKKDCWNMSLSGEIWGRSSECLEIDTCRLARYSDKLNLNDYAVLGRQVSRDDRFTDNVANAAANLNFAEPAAKINESVDRITASGTAPAGPAVAPTLSTAQADKVKDATVSANRIPADFETALNVAGAQAPRVITGKVTVEAGYTFKDSCHMPHVSLYGGVEIADKTSRAPNFWSLGLQGSMQF
;
A
#
# COMPACT_ATOMS: atom_id res chain seq x y z
N MET A 1 43.46 -1.84 8.56
CA MET A 1 42.25 -1.79 7.73
C MET A 1 42.51 -0.95 6.49
N ASN A 2 42.46 -1.57 5.30
CA ASN A 2 42.91 -0.99 4.03
C ASN A 2 42.07 0.25 3.64
N LYS A 3 42.68 1.29 3.02
CA LYS A 3 41.99 2.53 2.59
C LYS A 3 40.75 2.24 1.73
N LYS A 4 40.77 1.13 0.99
CA LYS A 4 39.65 0.65 0.16
C LYS A 4 38.42 0.21 0.97
N ILE A 5 38.62 -0.45 2.11
CA ILE A 5 37.52 -0.89 3.00
C ILE A 5 36.84 0.33 3.65
N LYS A 6 37.62 1.36 4.01
CA LYS A 6 37.06 2.62 4.53
C LYS A 6 36.18 3.34 3.50
N LEU A 7 36.52 3.28 2.21
CA LEU A 7 35.72 3.90 1.14
C LEU A 7 34.39 3.18 0.93
N MET A 8 34.35 1.85 0.97
CA MET A 8 33.10 1.08 0.91
C MET A 8 32.20 1.37 2.11
N ILE A 9 32.75 1.36 3.33
CA ILE A 9 31.97 1.69 4.54
C ILE A 9 31.45 3.13 4.45
N ALA A 10 32.27 4.08 3.98
CA ALA A 10 31.85 5.47 3.81
C ALA A 10 30.74 5.65 2.76
N LEU A 11 30.77 4.91 1.63
CA LEU A 11 29.70 4.91 0.64
C LEU A 11 28.38 4.36 1.20
N PHE A 12 28.46 3.32 2.04
CA PHE A 12 27.30 2.76 2.74
C PHE A 12 26.74 3.74 3.79
N SER A 13 27.63 4.41 4.54
CA SER A 13 27.24 5.47 5.48
C SER A 13 26.63 6.68 4.75
N PHE A 14 27.10 7.01 3.55
CA PHE A 14 26.54 8.11 2.75
C PHE A 14 25.13 7.78 2.26
N ALA A 15 24.88 6.55 1.80
CA ALA A 15 23.54 6.09 1.47
C ALA A 15 22.60 6.18 2.69
N SER A 16 23.05 5.77 3.88
CA SER A 16 22.26 5.92 5.11
C SER A 16 22.03 7.38 5.53
N ALA A 17 22.96 8.29 5.24
CA ALA A 17 22.85 9.70 5.58
C ALA A 17 21.92 10.47 4.62
N VAL A 18 21.85 10.08 3.35
CA VAL A 18 20.91 10.64 2.36
C VAL A 18 19.46 10.24 2.71
N VAL A 19 19.25 9.05 3.30
CA VAL A 19 17.94 8.61 3.79
C VAL A 19 17.45 9.44 4.99
N ALA A 20 18.35 10.05 5.76
CA ALA A 20 18.03 10.59 7.09
C ALA A 20 17.60 12.07 7.12
N LYS A 21 17.52 12.78 5.99
CA LYS A 21 17.31 14.24 5.99
C LYS A 21 16.28 14.77 4.99
N ASP A 22 15.21 14.02 4.75
CA ASP A 22 14.03 14.59 4.10
C ASP A 22 13.07 15.16 5.15
N ASN A 23 13.00 16.49 5.20
CA ASN A 23 12.11 17.26 6.08
C ASN A 23 10.61 17.09 5.75
N CYS A 24 10.25 16.22 4.81
CA CYS A 24 8.88 16.12 4.32
C CYS A 24 7.97 15.31 5.24
N CYS A 25 8.50 14.47 6.14
CA CYS A 25 7.68 13.70 7.07
C CYS A 25 8.38 13.55 8.42
N GLU A 26 7.70 13.92 9.51
CA GLU A 26 8.04 13.37 10.81
C GLU A 26 7.97 11.84 10.69
N GLU A 27 9.05 11.16 11.05
CA GLU A 27 9.07 9.71 11.03
C GLU A 27 8.00 9.22 12.01
N VAL A 28 6.87 8.73 11.48
CA VAL A 28 5.84 8.10 12.28
C VAL A 28 6.47 6.85 12.88
N LYS A 29 6.80 6.91 14.17
CA LYS A 29 7.22 5.72 14.93
C LYS A 29 6.00 4.84 15.11
N VAL A 30 5.82 3.93 14.16
CA VAL A 30 4.76 2.94 14.23
C VAL A 30 5.27 1.81 15.12
N ASP A 31 4.71 1.69 16.32
CA ASP A 31 4.81 0.44 17.07
C ASP A 31 4.23 -0.68 16.19
N THR A 32 4.85 -1.85 16.21
CA THR A 32 4.58 -2.95 15.25
C THR A 32 3.10 -3.29 15.09
N CYS A 33 2.31 -3.11 16.17
CA CYS A 33 0.89 -3.39 16.23
C CYS A 33 0.03 -2.13 16.49
N ALA A 34 0.53 -0.93 16.20
CA ALA A 34 -0.27 0.28 16.32
C ALA A 34 -1.45 0.25 15.32
N PRO A 35 -2.63 0.77 15.69
CA PRO A 35 -3.69 1.11 14.75
C PRO A 35 -3.15 1.91 13.57
N GLN A 36 -3.48 1.52 12.33
CA GLN A 36 -3.04 2.28 11.14
C GLN A 36 -4.13 2.48 10.09
N SER A 37 -5.14 1.60 10.02
CA SER A 37 -6.26 1.75 9.09
C SER A 37 -5.80 2.06 7.64
N GLN A 38 -4.74 1.41 7.17
CA GLN A 38 -4.15 1.71 5.86
C GLN A 38 -4.74 0.81 4.78
N ASN A 39 -5.08 1.39 3.64
CA ASN A 39 -5.63 0.65 2.49
C ASN A 39 -4.60 0.52 1.35
N LEU A 40 -3.31 0.59 1.67
CA LEU A 40 -2.24 0.44 0.69
C LEU A 40 -1.16 -0.51 1.21
N TYR A 41 -1.01 -1.62 0.50
CA TYR A 41 0.18 -2.45 0.56
C TYR A 41 1.05 -2.18 -0.67
N LEU A 42 2.27 -1.68 -0.46
CA LEU A 42 3.26 -1.50 -1.52
C LEU A 42 4.31 -2.63 -1.43
N PRO A 43 4.23 -3.66 -2.28
CA PRO A 43 5.18 -4.76 -2.29
C PRO A 43 6.54 -4.30 -2.82
N ARG A 44 7.56 -5.11 -2.54
CA ARG A 44 8.83 -5.05 -3.27
C ARG A 44 8.56 -5.25 -4.76
N SER A 45 9.07 -4.34 -5.60
CA SER A 45 8.92 -4.47 -7.05
C SER A 45 9.61 -5.74 -7.52
N ILE A 46 8.97 -6.46 -8.46
CA ILE A 46 9.51 -7.69 -9.03
C ILE A 46 10.93 -7.45 -9.53
N SER A 47 11.23 -6.34 -10.21
CA SER A 47 12.57 -6.05 -10.75
C SER A 47 13.63 -5.69 -9.70
N SER A 48 13.23 -5.48 -8.45
CA SER A 48 14.11 -5.01 -7.36
C SER A 48 14.85 -6.14 -6.65
N SER A 49 15.29 -7.20 -7.35
CA SER A 49 16.10 -8.30 -6.76
C SER A 49 17.54 -8.31 -7.28
N ALA A 50 18.45 -7.90 -6.41
CA ALA A 50 19.89 -7.86 -6.63
C ALA A 50 20.45 -9.28 -6.68
N THR A 51 19.95 -10.20 -5.83
CA THR A 51 20.31 -11.62 -5.91
C THR A 51 19.99 -12.18 -7.29
N ARG A 52 18.77 -11.96 -7.80
CA ARG A 52 18.38 -12.47 -9.13
C ARG A 52 19.23 -11.88 -10.26
N ASP A 53 19.57 -10.61 -10.15
CA ASP A 53 20.50 -9.99 -11.11
C ASP A 53 21.90 -10.60 -11.04
N MET A 54 22.39 -10.96 -9.85
CA MET A 54 23.70 -11.62 -9.67
C MET A 54 23.68 -13.03 -10.25
N ILE A 55 22.62 -13.82 -9.98
CA ILE A 55 22.39 -15.13 -10.60
C ILE A 55 22.40 -15.00 -12.13
N SER A 56 21.75 -13.98 -12.70
CA SER A 56 21.75 -13.73 -14.16
C SER A 56 23.13 -13.41 -14.75
N LEU A 57 24.09 -13.02 -13.90
CA LEU A 57 25.45 -12.63 -14.25
C LEU A 57 26.52 -13.67 -13.85
N GLN A 58 26.15 -14.76 -13.17
CA GLN A 58 27.08 -15.58 -12.41
C GLN A 58 28.26 -16.16 -13.18
N ASP A 59 28.21 -16.34 -14.50
CA ASP A 59 29.28 -17.02 -15.25
C ASP A 59 30.24 -16.18 -16.11
N LYS A 60 30.17 -14.85 -16.06
CA LYS A 60 30.33 -14.14 -17.34
C LYS A 60 31.58 -13.28 -17.56
N THR A 61 32.64 -13.41 -16.75
CA THR A 61 33.83 -12.52 -16.89
C THR A 61 35.19 -13.19 -17.04
N LYS A 62 35.35 -14.50 -16.82
CA LYS A 62 36.69 -15.14 -16.88
C LYS A 62 36.94 -16.09 -18.06
N HIS A 63 35.90 -16.63 -18.70
CA HIS A 63 36.04 -17.69 -19.71
C HIS A 63 35.93 -17.23 -21.17
N LEU A 64 35.89 -15.93 -21.43
CA LEU A 64 36.14 -15.46 -22.79
C LEU A 64 37.66 -15.38 -22.95
N ASP A 65 38.23 -16.34 -23.67
CA ASP A 65 39.65 -16.33 -24.03
C ASP A 65 40.03 -14.94 -24.55
N LYS A 66 41.15 -14.43 -24.02
CA LYS A 66 41.63 -13.04 -24.13
C LYS A 66 41.77 -12.52 -25.56
N ASP A 67 41.74 -13.37 -26.57
CA ASP A 67 42.34 -13.05 -27.86
C ASP A 67 41.35 -12.55 -28.93
N ASP A 68 40.02 -12.70 -28.80
CA ASP A 68 39.11 -12.41 -29.94
C ASP A 68 37.74 -11.73 -29.64
N CYS A 69 37.38 -11.40 -28.39
CA CYS A 69 36.05 -10.84 -28.09
C CYS A 69 36.11 -9.47 -27.41
N GLU A 70 36.10 -8.40 -28.21
CA GLU A 70 36.06 -7.03 -27.69
C GLU A 70 34.81 -6.72 -26.87
N CYS A 71 33.65 -7.33 -27.15
CA CYS A 71 32.38 -6.96 -26.51
C CYS A 71 31.60 -8.17 -25.96
N VAL A 72 31.33 -8.16 -24.66
CA VAL A 72 30.55 -9.23 -23.99
C VAL A 72 29.08 -8.87 -23.91
N LYS A 73 28.21 -9.77 -24.36
CA LYS A 73 26.76 -9.65 -24.22
C LYS A 73 26.21 -10.79 -23.38
N THR A 74 25.32 -10.43 -22.48
CA THR A 74 24.58 -11.37 -21.64
C THR A 74 23.09 -11.23 -21.93
N LYS A 75 22.44 -12.37 -22.15
CA LYS A 75 20.97 -12.49 -22.11
C LYS A 75 20.59 -13.50 -21.04
N SER A 76 19.60 -13.17 -20.23
CA SER A 76 19.04 -14.08 -19.23
C SER A 76 17.53 -13.96 -19.20
N ILE A 77 16.87 -15.09 -18.95
CA ILE A 77 15.48 -15.17 -18.58
C ILE A 77 15.40 -15.90 -17.24
N THR A 78 14.72 -15.29 -16.29
CA THR A 78 14.58 -15.87 -14.96
C THR A 78 13.12 -15.88 -14.55
N PHE A 79 12.62 -17.03 -14.15
CA PHE A 79 11.30 -17.22 -13.60
C PHE A 79 11.38 -17.42 -12.09
N GLU A 80 10.42 -16.89 -11.35
CA GLU A 80 10.31 -17.04 -9.90
C GLU A 80 8.83 -17.10 -9.50
N TYR A 81 8.47 -18.12 -8.73
CA TYR A 81 7.23 -18.15 -7.97
C TYR A 81 7.56 -17.87 -6.50
N ALA A 82 6.85 -16.92 -5.89
CA ALA A 82 6.95 -16.60 -4.48
C ALA A 82 5.56 -16.58 -3.83
N GLN A 83 5.48 -17.03 -2.58
CA GLN A 83 4.23 -17.05 -1.83
C GLN A 83 4.45 -16.64 -0.38
N SER A 84 3.52 -15.82 0.13
CA SER A 84 3.58 -15.37 1.51
C SER A 84 3.34 -16.52 2.50
N PHE A 85 3.98 -16.43 3.66
CA PHE A 85 3.78 -17.38 4.76
C PHE A 85 3.95 -16.71 6.12
N GLY A 86 3.44 -17.37 7.17
CA GLY A 86 3.66 -16.94 8.56
C GLY A 86 3.11 -15.54 8.85
N ASP A 87 1.90 -15.27 8.37
CA ASP A 87 1.22 -14.01 8.66
C ASP A 87 0.88 -13.94 10.15
N SER A 88 1.65 -13.15 10.89
CA SER A 88 1.36 -12.80 12.27
C SER A 88 0.27 -11.73 12.32
N GLU A 89 -0.44 -11.66 13.45
CA GLU A 89 -1.57 -10.76 13.67
C GLU A 89 -1.28 -9.30 13.28
N CYS A 90 -0.08 -8.78 13.50
CA CYS A 90 0.25 -7.37 13.22
C CYS A 90 0.90 -7.10 11.85
N ARG A 91 0.84 -8.04 10.90
CA ARG A 91 1.43 -7.87 9.56
C ARG A 91 0.39 -7.35 8.56
N LEU A 92 0.33 -7.96 7.38
CA LEU A 92 -0.46 -7.50 6.27
C LEU A 92 -1.96 -7.54 6.56
N GLY A 93 -2.42 -8.52 7.34
CA GLY A 93 -3.81 -8.61 7.78
C GLY A 93 -4.24 -7.49 8.75
N GLY A 94 -3.32 -6.97 9.56
CA GLY A 94 -3.61 -5.85 10.47
C GLY A 94 -3.42 -4.46 9.85
N LEU A 95 -2.94 -4.41 8.60
CA LEU A 95 -2.71 -3.14 7.91
C LEU A 95 -4.01 -2.36 7.66
N PRO A 96 -5.11 -2.99 7.18
CA PRO A 96 -6.39 -2.29 6.97
C PRO A 96 -7.23 -2.07 8.22
N PHE A 97 -6.94 -2.80 9.31
CA PHE A 97 -7.71 -2.71 10.54
C PHE A 97 -7.12 -1.70 11.52
N TRP A 98 -8.00 -1.00 12.22
CA TRP A 98 -7.63 -0.02 13.25
C TRP A 98 -7.57 -0.63 14.66
N SER A 99 -7.77 -1.95 14.79
CA SER A 99 -7.43 -2.69 16.01
C SER A 99 -5.92 -2.88 16.18
N GLY A 100 -5.13 -2.63 15.13
CA GLY A 100 -3.68 -2.87 15.11
C GLY A 100 -3.30 -4.35 14.94
N THR A 101 -4.29 -5.24 14.86
CA THR A 101 -4.12 -6.67 14.60
C THR A 101 -4.97 -7.09 13.40
N ASN A 102 -4.81 -8.32 12.94
CA ASN A 102 -5.55 -8.89 11.82
C ASN A 102 -6.99 -9.27 12.19
N THR A 103 -7.40 -9.04 13.44
CA THR A 103 -8.75 -9.28 13.94
C THR A 103 -9.31 -8.01 14.52
N MET A 104 -10.56 -7.71 14.21
CA MET A 104 -11.28 -6.56 14.73
C MET A 104 -12.58 -7.02 15.35
N THR A 105 -12.91 -6.48 16.52
CA THR A 105 -14.14 -6.76 17.24
C THR A 105 -15.25 -5.79 16.85
N ILE A 106 -16.46 -6.31 16.68
CA ILE A 106 -17.65 -5.54 16.34
C ILE A 106 -18.62 -5.66 17.51
N GLY A 107 -19.16 -4.55 17.99
CA GLY A 107 -20.05 -4.60 19.13
C GLY A 107 -20.82 -3.31 19.35
N LYS A 108 -21.08 -3.03 20.62
CA LYS A 108 -21.91 -1.91 21.09
C LYS A 108 -21.12 -0.61 21.12
N ASN A 109 -21.86 0.48 21.27
CA ASN A 109 -21.34 1.81 21.53
C ASN A 109 -20.89 1.96 23.00
N ASP A 110 -19.90 1.18 23.40
CA ASP A 110 -19.34 1.19 24.76
C ASP A 110 -17.84 1.54 24.78
N GLY A 111 -17.23 1.76 23.62
CA GLY A 111 -15.80 2.01 23.48
C GLY A 111 -14.91 0.78 23.79
N LEU A 112 -15.50 -0.39 24.05
CA LEU A 112 -14.76 -1.63 24.33
C LEU A 112 -14.50 -2.45 23.06
N SER A 113 -15.40 -2.36 22.08
CA SER A 113 -15.20 -2.97 20.76
C SER A 113 -14.37 -2.05 19.87
N ASP A 114 -13.70 -2.61 18.87
CA ASP A 114 -12.97 -1.82 17.87
C ASP A 114 -13.92 -1.06 16.92
N LEU A 115 -15.14 -1.57 16.74
CA LEU A 115 -16.17 -1.00 15.87
C LEU A 115 -17.54 -1.02 16.53
N ASP A 116 -18.22 0.13 16.55
CA ASP A 116 -19.67 0.20 16.78
C ASP A 116 -20.39 -0.14 15.47
N ALA A 117 -21.15 -1.24 15.47
CA ALA A 117 -21.87 -1.71 14.29
C ALA A 117 -22.80 -0.64 13.69
N TYR A 118 -23.31 0.28 14.53
CA TYR A 118 -24.19 1.36 14.08
C TYR A 118 -23.45 2.40 13.24
N GLN A 119 -22.23 2.78 13.64
CA GLN A 119 -21.39 3.74 12.91
C GLN A 119 -21.00 3.22 11.52
N PHE A 120 -20.99 1.90 11.37
CA PHE A 120 -20.78 1.20 10.10
C PHE A 120 -22.04 1.03 9.26
N GLY A 121 -23.21 1.31 9.83
CA GLY A 121 -24.49 1.21 9.15
C GLY A 121 -25.16 -0.16 9.16
N LEU A 122 -24.71 -1.07 10.04
CA LEU A 122 -25.31 -2.41 10.20
C LEU A 122 -26.57 -2.36 11.08
N GLY A 123 -26.55 -1.53 12.13
CA GLY A 123 -27.60 -1.46 13.16
C GLY A 123 -27.03 -1.61 14.56
N GLU A 124 -27.86 -1.88 15.56
CA GLU A 124 -27.39 -2.03 16.94
C GLU A 124 -26.93 -3.47 17.21
N ALA A 125 -25.67 -3.66 17.55
CA ALA A 125 -25.18 -4.96 17.97
C ALA A 125 -25.72 -5.33 19.37
N THR A 126 -26.28 -6.53 19.50
CA THR A 126 -26.74 -7.08 20.79
C THR A 126 -25.69 -7.99 21.43
N THR A 127 -24.86 -8.63 20.60
CA THR A 127 -23.69 -9.42 20.99
C THR A 127 -22.43 -8.87 20.32
N GLN A 128 -21.27 -9.19 20.88
CA GLN A 128 -19.99 -8.92 20.23
C GLN A 128 -19.73 -9.98 19.15
N GLY A 129 -19.14 -9.56 18.04
CA GLY A 129 -18.61 -10.40 16.96
C GLY A 129 -17.17 -10.03 16.64
N SER A 130 -16.58 -10.70 15.65
CA SER A 130 -15.25 -10.40 15.16
C SER A 130 -15.09 -10.69 13.68
N ILE A 131 -14.17 -9.98 13.02
CA ILE A 131 -13.73 -10.26 11.66
C ILE A 131 -12.21 -10.39 11.64
N THR A 132 -11.71 -11.41 10.95
CA THR A 132 -10.29 -11.70 10.81
C THR A 132 -9.89 -11.71 9.34
N LEU A 133 -8.78 -11.04 9.01
CA LEU A 133 -8.19 -10.94 7.67
C LEU A 133 -6.84 -11.66 7.62
N THR A 134 -6.70 -12.67 6.77
CA THR A 134 -5.47 -13.49 6.68
C THR A 134 -4.91 -13.52 5.26
N PRO A 135 -4.43 -12.38 4.74
CA PRO A 135 -4.22 -12.21 3.32
C PRO A 135 -3.09 -13.12 2.80
N ARG A 136 -3.33 -13.76 1.66
CA ARG A 136 -2.33 -14.55 0.95
C ARG A 136 -1.87 -13.83 -0.29
N ILE A 137 -0.55 -13.60 -0.37
CA ILE A 137 0.09 -12.92 -1.50
C ILE A 137 0.91 -13.93 -2.27
N GLN A 138 0.68 -14.01 -3.57
CA GLN A 138 1.48 -14.83 -4.47
C GLN A 138 2.00 -13.96 -5.61
N GLN A 139 3.21 -14.28 -6.06
CA GLN A 139 3.88 -13.61 -7.16
C GLN A 139 4.42 -14.68 -8.10
N ALA A 140 4.06 -14.59 -9.37
CA ALA A 140 4.68 -15.37 -10.43
C ALA A 140 5.34 -14.39 -11.38
N SER A 141 6.66 -14.46 -11.52
CA SER A 141 7.42 -13.48 -12.29
C SER A 141 8.35 -14.13 -13.30
N GLY A 142 8.59 -13.41 -14.38
CA GLY A 142 9.59 -13.65 -15.39
C GLY A 142 10.37 -12.37 -15.64
N GLN A 143 11.69 -12.40 -15.63
CA GLN A 143 12.53 -11.24 -15.93
C GLN A 143 13.38 -11.54 -17.15
N LEU A 144 13.26 -10.69 -18.18
CA LEU A 144 14.24 -10.63 -19.25
C LEU A 144 15.34 -9.66 -18.83
N PHE A 145 16.57 -10.11 -18.95
CA PHE A 145 17.76 -9.35 -18.58
C PHE A 145 18.72 -9.32 -19.77
N TRP A 146 19.14 -8.11 -20.13
CA TRP A 146 20.18 -7.90 -21.12
C TRP A 146 21.26 -7.00 -20.54
N ARG A 147 22.52 -7.39 -20.74
CA ARG A 147 23.66 -6.58 -20.37
C ARG A 147 24.71 -6.60 -21.47
N LYS A 148 25.29 -5.45 -21.75
CA LYS A 148 26.44 -5.28 -22.64
C LYS A 148 27.58 -4.65 -21.86
N LEU A 149 28.75 -5.28 -21.92
CA LEU A 149 30.01 -4.71 -21.45
C LEU A 149 30.80 -4.25 -22.67
N GLN A 150 31.41 -3.07 -22.59
CA GLN A 150 32.27 -2.59 -23.66
C GLN A 150 33.52 -3.45 -23.79
N HIS A 151 34.13 -3.86 -22.66
CA HIS A 151 35.29 -4.75 -22.57
C HIS A 151 35.10 -5.69 -21.37
N ALA A 152 35.61 -6.92 -21.46
CA ALA A 152 35.46 -7.94 -20.41
C ALA A 152 36.48 -7.76 -19.27
N ASP A 153 37.71 -7.45 -19.66
CA ASP A 153 38.93 -7.46 -18.86
C ASP A 153 39.55 -6.07 -18.69
N GLU A 154 39.02 -5.08 -19.41
CA GLU A 154 39.41 -3.69 -19.28
C GLU A 154 38.33 -2.83 -18.63
N ARG A 155 38.76 -1.66 -18.16
CA ARG A 155 37.84 -0.61 -17.71
C ARG A 155 36.99 -0.18 -18.90
N GLY A 156 35.68 -0.18 -18.72
CA GLY A 156 34.77 0.10 -19.82
C GLY A 156 33.39 0.48 -19.36
N LEU A 157 32.63 1.02 -20.30
CA LEU A 157 31.22 1.29 -20.10
C LEU A 157 30.41 -0.01 -20.09
N TYR A 158 29.28 0.01 -19.41
CA TYR A 158 28.31 -1.06 -19.48
C TYR A 158 26.90 -0.50 -19.55
N ALA A 159 26.01 -1.23 -20.22
CA ALA A 159 24.59 -0.95 -20.27
C ALA A 159 23.81 -2.19 -19.84
N THR A 160 22.76 -1.99 -19.05
CA THR A 160 21.84 -3.03 -18.60
C THR A 160 20.42 -2.61 -18.90
N LEU A 161 19.61 -3.54 -19.41
CA LEU A 161 18.17 -3.40 -19.62
C LEU A 161 17.47 -4.57 -18.94
N LYS A 162 16.42 -4.29 -18.18
CA LYS A 162 15.58 -5.31 -17.55
C LYS A 162 14.13 -5.08 -17.89
N LEU A 163 13.46 -6.15 -18.31
CA LEU A 163 12.04 -6.16 -18.61
C LEU A 163 11.36 -7.24 -17.75
N PRO A 164 10.87 -6.87 -16.55
CA PRO A 164 10.10 -7.77 -15.71
C PRO A 164 8.68 -7.92 -16.25
N VAL A 165 8.16 -9.14 -16.27
CA VAL A 165 6.76 -9.48 -16.49
C VAL A 165 6.32 -10.28 -15.28
N GLY A 166 5.15 -9.98 -14.73
CA GLY A 166 4.69 -10.72 -13.57
C GLY A 166 3.20 -10.68 -13.38
N ALA A 167 2.75 -11.69 -12.65
CA ALA A 167 1.45 -11.78 -12.04
C ALA A 167 1.60 -11.55 -10.53
N MET A 168 0.78 -10.65 -9.99
CA MET A 168 0.58 -10.57 -8.54
C MET A 168 -0.85 -10.96 -8.23
N ILE A 169 -0.98 -11.80 -7.21
CA ILE A 169 -2.23 -12.39 -6.78
C ILE A 169 -2.40 -12.08 -5.30
N VAL A 170 -3.59 -11.60 -4.94
CA VAL A 170 -3.97 -11.25 -3.57
C VAL A 170 -5.29 -11.94 -3.26
N GLU A 171 -5.28 -12.75 -2.20
CA GLU A 171 -6.48 -13.32 -1.61
C GLU A 171 -6.64 -12.72 -0.22
N HIS A 172 -7.83 -12.21 0.10
CA HIS A 172 -8.05 -11.57 1.40
C HIS A 172 -8.23 -12.59 2.54
N CYS A 173 -8.78 -13.78 2.25
CA CYS A 173 -9.06 -14.85 3.23
C CYS A 173 -9.69 -14.29 4.52
N VAL A 174 -10.96 -13.90 4.40
CA VAL A 174 -11.77 -13.31 5.48
C VAL A 174 -12.47 -14.43 6.25
N SER A 175 -12.53 -14.30 7.56
CA SER A 175 -13.36 -15.14 8.44
C SER A 175 -14.10 -14.23 9.42
N GLU A 176 -15.42 -14.39 9.53
CA GLU A 176 -16.25 -13.63 10.46
C GLU A 176 -16.88 -14.54 11.51
N THR A 177 -16.91 -14.07 12.76
CA THR A 177 -17.84 -14.51 13.80
C THR A 177 -18.91 -13.43 13.93
N PRO A 178 -20.10 -13.59 13.31
CA PRO A 178 -21.05 -12.48 13.18
C PRO A 178 -21.57 -11.98 14.53
N ALA A 179 -21.63 -10.67 14.68
CA ALA A 179 -22.38 -10.04 15.77
C ALA A 179 -23.90 -10.20 15.50
N GLN A 180 -24.70 -10.37 16.56
CA GLN A 180 -26.15 -10.36 16.43
C GLN A 180 -26.62 -8.90 16.32
N ILE A 181 -27.07 -8.49 15.14
CA ILE A 181 -27.53 -7.14 14.89
C ILE A 181 -29.05 -7.06 15.12
N SER A 182 -29.47 -6.24 16.07
CA SER A 182 -30.86 -5.83 16.20
C SER A 182 -31.15 -4.73 15.20
N GLN A 183 -31.86 -5.13 14.16
CA GLN A 183 -32.45 -4.22 13.20
C GLN A 183 -33.76 -3.69 13.78
N VAL A 184 -33.67 -2.68 14.65
CA VAL A 184 -34.85 -1.91 15.04
C VAL A 184 -35.29 -1.12 13.82
N GLU A 185 -36.59 -1.10 13.53
CA GLU A 185 -37.22 -0.26 12.49
C GLU A 185 -37.12 1.21 12.93
N ASP A 186 -35.90 1.70 12.95
CA ASP A 186 -35.60 3.09 13.20
C ASP A 186 -35.95 3.86 11.93
N ASP A 187 -36.69 4.95 12.09
CA ASP A 187 -37.11 5.86 11.02
C ASP A 187 -35.92 6.64 10.43
N TRP A 188 -35.05 5.94 9.71
CA TRP A 188 -34.00 6.55 8.90
C TRP A 188 -34.54 6.85 7.51
N SER A 189 -35.42 7.86 7.40
CA SER A 189 -36.05 8.26 6.14
C SER A 189 -35.10 8.50 4.94
N LYS A 190 -33.81 8.75 5.18
CA LYS A 190 -32.75 8.95 4.15
C LYS A 190 -31.70 7.85 4.11
N TYR A 191 -31.83 6.85 4.97
CA TYR A 191 -31.01 5.66 4.93
C TYR A 191 -31.79 4.53 4.30
N THR A 192 -31.10 3.42 4.18
CA THR A 192 -31.54 2.32 3.37
C THR A 192 -32.59 1.58 4.14
N VAL A 193 -33.68 1.25 3.44
CA VAL A 193 -34.74 0.43 4.02
C VAL A 193 -34.12 -0.82 4.61
N LEU A 194 -34.73 -1.35 5.68
CA LEU A 194 -34.13 -2.42 6.47
C LEU A 194 -33.63 -3.60 5.62
N ALA A 195 -34.39 -3.99 4.60
CA ALA A 195 -34.03 -5.04 3.64
C ALA A 195 -32.71 -4.79 2.87
N ASN A 196 -32.31 -3.53 2.74
CA ASN A 196 -31.15 -3.06 1.99
C ASN A 196 -29.91 -2.86 2.87
N ARG A 197 -29.98 -3.12 4.18
CA ARG A 197 -28.81 -3.06 5.08
C ARG A 197 -28.00 -4.36 5.01
N PHE A 198 -26.71 -4.27 5.26
CA PHE A 198 -25.86 -5.45 5.39
C PHE A 198 -26.15 -6.17 6.71
N ASP A 199 -26.16 -7.50 6.69
CA ASP A 199 -26.44 -8.30 7.89
C ASP A 199 -25.17 -8.59 8.70
N THR A 200 -24.00 -8.54 8.04
CA THR A 200 -22.70 -8.80 8.65
C THR A 200 -21.63 -7.78 8.21
N ILE A 201 -20.51 -7.71 8.95
CA ILE A 201 -19.43 -6.78 8.58
C ILE A 201 -18.68 -7.27 7.33
N GLU A 202 -18.59 -8.59 7.11
CA GLU A 202 -18.01 -9.16 5.89
C GLU A 202 -18.81 -8.74 4.65
N GLU A 203 -20.15 -8.85 4.69
CA GLU A 203 -21.00 -8.43 3.58
C GLU A 203 -20.82 -6.94 3.26
N ALA A 204 -20.76 -6.11 4.29
CA ALA A 204 -20.57 -4.68 4.15
C ALA A 204 -19.21 -4.38 3.52
N LEU A 205 -18.13 -4.96 4.01
CA LEU A 205 -16.77 -4.72 3.50
C LEU A 205 -16.53 -5.29 2.09
N ILE A 206 -17.18 -6.39 1.71
CA ILE A 206 -17.10 -6.92 0.35
C ILE A 206 -17.88 -6.02 -0.62
N GLY A 207 -19.05 -5.52 -0.18
CA GLY A 207 -19.95 -4.67 -0.97
C GLY A 207 -20.51 -5.35 -2.23
N GLY A 208 -21.22 -4.60 -3.07
CA GLY A 208 -21.61 -5.05 -4.41
C GLY A 208 -22.77 -6.06 -4.51
N PHE A 209 -23.57 -6.24 -3.47
CA PHE A 209 -24.84 -6.97 -3.58
C PHE A 209 -25.94 -6.05 -4.14
N GLU A 210 -26.71 -6.54 -5.14
CA GLU A 210 -27.77 -5.75 -5.77
C GLU A 210 -28.76 -5.25 -4.73
N ASN A 211 -28.88 -3.92 -4.63
CA ASN A 211 -29.75 -3.17 -3.71
C ASN A 211 -29.30 -3.04 -2.25
N LYS A 212 -28.08 -3.44 -1.86
CA LYS A 212 -27.55 -3.12 -0.53
C LYS A 212 -26.89 -1.74 -0.53
N GLU A 213 -27.20 -0.92 0.46
CA GLU A 213 -26.68 0.43 0.58
C GLU A 213 -26.38 0.75 2.07
N PRO A 214 -25.43 1.65 2.35
CA PRO A 214 -24.65 2.39 1.36
C PRO A 214 -23.44 1.59 0.86
N ASP A 215 -23.27 1.53 -0.46
CA ASP A 215 -22.19 0.78 -1.10
C ASP A 215 -20.83 1.49 -0.97
N PHE A 216 -19.81 0.80 -0.47
CA PHE A 216 -18.44 1.34 -0.38
C PHE A 216 -17.80 1.32 -1.76
N LYS A 217 -17.42 2.44 -2.37
CA LYS A 217 -16.74 2.46 -3.69
C LYS A 217 -15.25 2.13 -3.60
N TYR A 218 -14.65 2.33 -2.43
CA TYR A 218 -13.23 2.19 -2.15
C TYR A 218 -13.01 1.37 -0.89
N GLY A 219 -11.78 0.89 -0.67
CA GLY A 219 -11.40 0.11 0.51
C GLY A 219 -12.23 -1.14 0.76
N ARG A 220 -12.71 -1.81 -0.30
CA ARG A 220 -13.45 -3.07 -0.17
C ARG A 220 -12.52 -4.25 0.14
N LEU A 221 -13.09 -5.30 0.70
CA LEU A 221 -12.53 -6.64 0.65
C LEU A 221 -13.01 -7.35 -0.64
N SER A 222 -12.28 -8.36 -1.07
CA SER A 222 -12.70 -9.20 -2.20
C SER A 222 -12.92 -10.62 -1.73
N LYS A 223 -14.11 -11.17 -2.03
CA LYS A 223 -14.41 -12.60 -1.85
C LYS A 223 -13.62 -13.46 -2.85
N GLU A 224 -13.34 -12.88 -4.02
CA GLU A 224 -12.59 -13.53 -5.08
C GLU A 224 -11.11 -13.18 -4.99
N GLN A 225 -10.29 -14.06 -5.57
CA GLN A 225 -8.88 -13.81 -5.77
C GLN A 225 -8.70 -12.61 -6.72
N LEU A 226 -7.98 -11.58 -6.26
CA LEU A 226 -7.59 -10.45 -7.10
C LEU A 226 -6.27 -10.80 -7.78
N SER A 227 -6.22 -10.67 -9.11
CA SER A 227 -4.99 -10.90 -9.87
C SER A 227 -4.74 -9.80 -10.89
N VAL A 228 -3.47 -9.49 -11.11
CA VAL A 228 -3.06 -8.60 -12.20
C VAL A 228 -1.81 -9.16 -12.87
N VAL A 229 -1.83 -9.19 -14.21
CA VAL A 229 -0.66 -9.54 -15.04
C VAL A 229 -0.22 -8.31 -15.80
N ARG A 230 1.04 -7.90 -15.60
CA ARG A 230 1.62 -6.70 -16.22
C ARG A 230 3.10 -6.89 -16.50
N VAL A 231 3.61 -6.04 -17.38
CA VAL A 231 5.02 -5.69 -17.39
C VAL A 231 5.27 -4.85 -16.14
N GLY A 232 6.20 -5.24 -15.28
CA GLY A 232 6.65 -4.44 -14.13
C GLY A 232 7.39 -3.20 -14.58
N ASP A 233 8.27 -2.63 -13.76
CA ASP A 233 8.97 -1.41 -14.18
C ASP A 233 10.12 -1.73 -15.15
N LEU A 234 10.21 -1.01 -16.26
CA LEU A 234 11.29 -1.13 -17.23
C LEU A 234 12.54 -0.46 -16.67
N GLU A 235 13.57 -1.24 -16.35
CA GLU A 235 14.80 -0.71 -15.75
C GLU A 235 15.92 -0.59 -16.77
N PHE A 236 16.61 0.53 -16.74
CA PHE A 236 17.81 0.79 -17.51
C PHE A 236 18.93 1.24 -16.58
N ALA A 237 20.14 0.74 -16.80
CA ALA A 237 21.33 1.22 -16.13
C ALA A 237 22.46 1.46 -17.13
N LEU A 238 23.17 2.57 -16.96
CA LEU A 238 24.38 2.91 -17.68
C LEU A 238 25.48 3.16 -16.66
N GLY A 239 26.62 2.50 -16.81
CA GLY A 239 27.70 2.65 -15.85
C GLY A 239 29.08 2.41 -16.44
N TYR A 240 30.05 2.40 -15.54
CA TYR A 240 31.47 2.25 -15.83
C TYR A 240 32.12 1.31 -14.82
N ASN A 241 33.08 0.53 -15.28
CA ASN A 241 33.91 -0.33 -14.43
C ASN A 241 35.23 0.38 -14.10
N PRO A 242 35.33 1.18 -13.03
CA PRO A 242 36.56 1.90 -12.67
C PRO A 242 37.71 0.97 -12.29
N TYR A 243 37.40 -0.25 -11.86
CA TYR A 243 38.39 -1.25 -11.49
C TYR A 243 38.08 -2.58 -12.16
N VAL A 244 39.05 -3.08 -12.90
CA VAL A 244 39.08 -4.44 -13.46
C VAL A 244 40.51 -4.95 -13.28
N GLY A 245 40.66 -6.19 -12.84
CA GLY A 245 41.94 -6.87 -12.73
C GLY A 245 41.73 -8.37 -12.63
N ASP A 246 42.82 -9.13 -12.58
CA ASP A 246 42.80 -10.60 -12.73
C ASP A 246 41.88 -11.32 -11.74
N ARG A 247 41.76 -10.77 -10.53
CA ARG A 247 40.94 -11.35 -9.45
C ARG A 247 39.55 -10.75 -9.34
N GLY A 248 39.15 -9.81 -10.19
CA GLY A 248 37.80 -9.25 -10.10
C GLY A 248 37.66 -7.81 -10.58
N TYR A 249 36.45 -7.29 -10.39
CA TYR A 249 36.07 -5.97 -10.88
C TYR A 249 35.07 -5.29 -9.95
N VAL A 250 34.98 -3.97 -10.08
CA VAL A 250 33.94 -3.14 -9.45
C VAL A 250 33.39 -2.20 -10.50
N GLY A 251 32.06 -2.18 -10.62
CA GLY A 251 31.30 -1.29 -11.47
C GLY A 251 30.39 -0.37 -10.67
N VAL A 252 30.21 0.84 -11.17
CA VAL A 252 29.25 1.82 -10.67
C VAL A 252 28.41 2.33 -11.84
N GLY A 253 27.14 2.60 -11.61
CA GLY A 253 26.24 3.03 -12.66
C GLY A 253 25.14 3.93 -12.17
N PHE A 254 24.58 4.67 -13.12
CA PHE A 254 23.34 5.40 -12.97
C PHE A 254 22.19 4.51 -13.42
N LYS A 255 21.12 4.48 -12.63
CA LYS A 255 19.95 3.62 -12.85
C LYS A 255 18.68 4.46 -12.96
N PHE A 256 17.81 4.06 -13.88
CA PHE A 256 16.53 4.68 -14.15
C PHE A 256 15.47 3.61 -14.35
N SER A 257 14.24 3.86 -13.90
CA SER A 257 13.12 2.96 -14.13
C SER A 257 11.86 3.68 -14.57
N ALA A 258 11.22 3.15 -15.61
CA ALA A 258 9.95 3.63 -16.12
C ALA A 258 8.78 2.83 -15.53
N PRO A 259 7.72 3.50 -15.03
CA PRO A 259 6.57 2.86 -14.39
C PRO A 259 5.62 2.20 -15.39
N THR A 260 6.05 1.09 -15.99
CA THR A 260 5.22 0.29 -16.91
C THR A 260 4.21 -0.61 -16.20
N GLY A 261 4.39 -0.81 -14.89
CA GLY A 261 3.47 -1.49 -13.97
C GLY A 261 2.09 -0.82 -13.79
N ASN A 262 1.27 -1.37 -12.89
CA ASN A 262 -0.03 -0.80 -12.54
C ASN A 262 0.07 0.20 -11.36
N VAL A 263 -0.93 1.07 -11.27
CA VAL A 263 -1.10 2.04 -10.17
C VAL A 263 -2.31 1.57 -9.35
N PRO A 264 -2.22 1.53 -8.00
CA PRO A 264 -3.36 1.20 -7.15
C PRO A 264 -4.50 2.21 -7.34
N THR A 265 -5.73 1.71 -7.28
CA THR A 265 -6.96 2.49 -7.44
C THR A 265 -7.69 2.75 -6.13
N ALA A 266 -7.18 2.20 -5.02
CA ALA A 266 -7.81 2.23 -3.70
C ALA A 266 -9.21 1.58 -3.67
N ARG A 267 -9.56 0.77 -4.68
CA ARG A 267 -10.86 0.10 -4.74
C ARG A 267 -10.95 -1.00 -3.68
N TYR A 268 -9.84 -1.70 -3.48
CA TYR A 268 -9.71 -2.73 -2.45
C TYR A 268 -8.71 -2.30 -1.39
N MET A 269 -8.84 -2.83 -0.17
CA MET A 269 -7.87 -2.61 0.91
C MET A 269 -6.49 -3.13 0.56
N LEU A 270 -6.43 -4.27 -0.14
CA LEU A 270 -5.21 -4.88 -0.66
C LEU A 270 -5.38 -5.13 -2.16
N GLU A 271 -4.68 -4.34 -2.97
CA GLU A 271 -4.68 -4.49 -4.43
C GLU A 271 -3.41 -5.22 -4.90
N PRO A 272 -3.50 -6.07 -5.94
CA PRO A 272 -2.31 -6.62 -6.57
C PRO A 272 -1.54 -5.50 -7.29
N ILE A 273 -0.26 -5.33 -6.97
CA ILE A 273 0.62 -4.29 -7.55
C ILE A 273 1.85 -4.93 -8.19
N VAL A 274 1.96 -4.81 -9.51
CA VAL A 274 3.14 -5.20 -10.28
C VAL A 274 3.93 -3.94 -10.62
N GLY A 275 5.18 -3.86 -10.14
CA GLY A 275 6.06 -2.70 -10.26
C GLY A 275 6.04 -1.80 -9.02
N ARG A 276 6.47 -0.55 -9.15
CA ARG A 276 6.51 0.44 -8.06
C ARG A 276 5.28 1.33 -7.99
N ALA A 277 4.09 0.75 -8.16
CA ALA A 277 2.82 1.47 -8.06
C ALA A 277 2.70 2.76 -8.91
N GLY A 278 3.44 2.88 -10.01
CA GLY A 278 3.41 4.07 -10.88
C GLY A 278 4.54 5.08 -10.70
N HIS A 279 5.50 4.84 -9.80
CA HIS A 279 6.62 5.75 -9.56
C HIS A 279 7.70 5.65 -10.64
N TRP A 280 8.20 6.82 -11.08
CA TRP A 280 9.50 6.86 -11.75
C TRP A 280 10.60 6.67 -10.73
N SER A 281 11.65 5.94 -11.09
CA SER A 281 12.82 5.82 -10.22
C SER A 281 14.08 6.32 -10.89
N VAL A 282 14.94 6.94 -10.08
CA VAL A 282 16.26 7.39 -10.50
C VAL A 282 17.25 7.16 -9.36
N GLY A 283 18.45 6.72 -9.68
CA GLY A 283 19.46 6.52 -8.65
C GLY A 283 20.73 5.89 -9.18
N GLY A 284 21.40 5.12 -8.33
CA GLY A 284 22.68 4.53 -8.63
C GLY A 284 22.73 3.04 -8.30
N GLU A 285 23.65 2.34 -8.95
CA GLU A 285 24.01 0.97 -8.63
C GLU A 285 25.52 0.81 -8.49
N VAL A 286 25.92 -0.14 -7.66
CA VAL A 286 27.28 -0.66 -7.51
C VAL A 286 27.22 -2.16 -7.63
N HIS A 287 28.21 -2.77 -8.26
CA HIS A 287 28.33 -4.21 -8.29
C HIS A 287 29.79 -4.61 -8.43
N GLY A 288 30.10 -5.85 -8.10
CA GLY A 288 31.46 -6.36 -8.23
C GLY A 288 31.55 -7.85 -8.02
N ARG A 289 32.69 -8.38 -8.42
CA ARG A 289 33.08 -9.78 -8.24
C ARG A 289 34.52 -9.79 -7.75
N PHE A 290 34.84 -10.71 -6.86
CA PHE A 290 36.17 -10.97 -6.35
C PHE A 290 36.40 -12.48 -6.24
N SER A 291 37.39 -13.00 -6.95
CA SER A 291 37.83 -14.39 -6.87
C SER A 291 38.60 -14.58 -5.56
N VAL A 292 37.98 -15.31 -4.64
CA VAL A 292 38.51 -15.59 -3.30
C VAL A 292 39.55 -16.70 -3.39
N TYR A 293 39.23 -17.75 -4.15
CA TYR A 293 40.06 -18.92 -4.34
C TYR A 293 39.87 -19.46 -5.75
N GLU A 294 40.96 -19.95 -6.35
CA GLU A 294 40.98 -20.52 -7.69
C GLU A 294 42.03 -21.63 -7.75
N CYS A 295 41.62 -22.79 -8.25
CA CYS A 295 42.44 -23.94 -8.57
C CYS A 295 41.91 -24.56 -9.87
N ASP A 296 42.64 -25.51 -10.46
CA ASP A 296 42.30 -26.12 -11.75
C ASP A 296 40.87 -26.68 -11.79
N ASP A 297 40.40 -27.29 -10.68
CA ASP A 297 39.10 -27.95 -10.62
C ASP A 297 38.00 -27.11 -9.94
N TYR A 298 38.34 -26.05 -9.19
CA TYR A 298 37.35 -25.30 -8.41
C TYR A 298 37.66 -23.81 -8.24
N GLU A 299 36.60 -23.00 -8.33
CA GLU A 299 36.63 -21.55 -8.12
C GLU A 299 35.63 -21.17 -7.01
N LEU A 300 36.04 -20.22 -6.17
CA LEU A 300 35.17 -19.58 -5.19
C LEU A 300 35.17 -18.07 -5.43
N ASP A 301 34.02 -17.54 -5.77
CA ASP A 301 33.79 -16.12 -6.00
C ASP A 301 32.96 -15.50 -4.88
N LEU A 302 33.32 -14.26 -4.52
CA LEU A 302 32.49 -13.35 -3.77
C LEU A 302 31.92 -12.31 -4.73
N GLN A 303 30.61 -12.25 -4.86
CA GLN A 303 29.92 -11.25 -5.67
C GLN A 303 29.13 -10.30 -4.76
N MET A 304 28.98 -9.05 -5.19
CA MET A 304 28.16 -8.04 -4.53
C MET A 304 27.36 -7.24 -5.54
N ARG A 305 26.17 -6.81 -5.14
CA ARG A 305 25.36 -5.84 -5.88
C ARG A 305 24.58 -4.96 -4.91
N GLY A 306 24.56 -3.67 -5.16
CA GLY A 306 23.80 -2.70 -4.40
C GLY A 306 23.17 -1.65 -5.30
N GLU A 307 22.01 -1.16 -4.93
CA GLU A 307 21.34 -0.05 -5.59
C GLU A 307 20.58 0.81 -4.60
N VAL A 308 20.46 2.09 -4.93
CA VAL A 308 19.65 3.07 -4.19
C VAL A 308 18.93 3.93 -5.20
N LEU A 309 17.62 4.06 -5.05
CA LEU A 309 16.71 4.72 -5.96
C LEU A 309 15.84 5.73 -5.21
N HIS A 310 15.67 6.92 -5.77
CA HIS A 310 14.64 7.86 -5.37
C HIS A 310 13.39 7.61 -6.22
N LEU A 311 12.21 7.48 -5.59
CA LEU A 311 10.94 7.24 -6.27
C LEU A 311 10.09 8.50 -6.31
N THR A 312 9.81 8.98 -7.52
CA THR A 312 9.02 10.19 -7.76
C THR A 312 7.64 9.85 -8.31
N SER A 313 6.65 10.72 -8.07
CA SER A 313 5.29 10.54 -8.56
C SER A 313 5.25 10.45 -10.08
N GLY A 314 4.43 9.54 -10.63
CA GLY A 314 4.42 9.25 -12.07
C GLY A 314 3.05 9.05 -12.72
N ARG A 315 2.75 7.81 -13.14
CA ARG A 315 1.89 7.50 -14.31
C ARG A 315 0.40 7.81 -14.17
N LYS A 316 -0.15 8.09 -12.98
CA LYS A 316 -1.56 8.50 -12.76
C LYS A 316 -1.65 9.25 -11.41
N PRO A 317 -2.77 9.93 -11.07
CA PRO A 317 -3.04 10.19 -9.67
C PRO A 317 -3.02 8.86 -8.92
N HIS A 318 -2.26 8.83 -7.86
CA HIS A 318 -2.40 7.78 -6.87
C HIS A 318 -3.67 8.12 -6.10
N TRP A 319 -4.48 7.12 -5.77
CA TRP A 319 -5.65 7.34 -4.92
C TRP A 319 -5.33 6.81 -3.53
N ARG A 320 -5.72 7.57 -2.50
CA ARG A 320 -5.59 7.17 -1.10
C ARG A 320 -6.89 7.47 -0.39
N SER A 321 -7.28 6.54 0.48
CA SER A 321 -8.39 6.68 1.40
C SER A 321 -7.85 7.20 2.72
N PHE A 322 -8.42 8.28 3.22
CA PHE A 322 -7.98 8.92 4.45
C PHE A 322 -9.02 8.78 5.55
N ASP A 323 -8.54 8.55 6.78
CA ASP A 323 -9.33 8.79 7.97
C ASP A 323 -9.51 10.30 8.19
N LEU A 324 -10.60 10.67 8.86
CA LEU A 324 -10.83 12.03 9.30
C LEU A 324 -9.94 12.32 10.51
N ALA A 325 -9.17 13.40 10.44
CA ALA A 325 -8.17 13.74 11.46
C ALA A 325 -8.78 13.91 12.86
N ALA A 326 -10.02 14.44 12.95
CA ALA A 326 -10.71 14.66 14.21
C ALA A 326 -11.36 13.39 14.81
N ASN A 327 -11.56 12.34 14.01
CA ASN A 327 -12.37 11.17 14.37
C ASN A 327 -11.52 9.91 14.60
N GLY A 328 -10.22 9.97 14.31
CA GLY A 328 -9.26 8.89 14.57
C GLY A 328 -9.26 7.78 13.53
N ASP A 329 -8.49 6.73 13.80
CA ASP A 329 -8.30 5.61 12.87
C ASP A 329 -9.60 4.83 12.63
N GLY A 330 -9.82 4.41 11.38
CA GLY A 330 -11.06 3.72 11.00
C GLY A 330 -12.24 4.64 10.68
N SER A 331 -12.12 5.94 10.98
CA SER A 331 -13.17 6.92 10.70
C SER A 331 -13.53 7.05 9.21
N LYS A 332 -12.67 6.62 8.29
CA LYS A 332 -13.03 6.52 6.87
C LYS A 332 -14.20 5.56 6.61
N TYR A 333 -14.53 4.64 7.52
CA TYR A 333 -15.71 3.78 7.33
C TYR A 333 -16.97 4.29 8.04
N MET A 334 -16.90 5.42 8.74
CA MET A 334 -18.08 6.03 9.38
C MET A 334 -19.07 6.55 8.34
N LEU A 335 -20.34 6.61 8.73
CA LEU A 335 -21.38 7.24 7.92
C LEU A 335 -21.31 8.77 7.98
N LEU A 336 -21.35 9.39 6.79
CA LEU A 336 -21.47 10.82 6.60
C LEU A 336 -22.82 11.16 6.01
N GLN A 337 -23.41 12.27 6.43
CA GLN A 337 -24.58 12.87 5.78
C GLN A 337 -24.14 14.08 4.98
N ARG A 338 -24.46 14.07 3.68
CA ARG A 338 -24.33 15.26 2.83
C ARG A 338 -25.46 16.23 3.11
N TYR A 339 -25.12 17.50 3.19
CA TYR A 339 -26.01 18.64 3.30
C TYR A 339 -25.86 19.52 2.07
N LYS A 340 -26.98 19.92 1.47
CA LYS A 340 -27.01 20.82 0.31
C LYS A 340 -27.89 22.02 0.58
N THR A 341 -27.55 23.11 -0.09
CA THR A 341 -28.34 24.35 -0.04
C THR A 341 -29.43 24.27 -1.12
N GLU A 342 -30.69 24.21 -0.71
CA GLU A 342 -31.87 24.26 -1.59
C GLU A 342 -32.56 25.62 -1.50
N LYS A 343 -33.23 26.04 -2.58
CA LYS A 343 -34.12 27.21 -2.52
C LYS A 343 -35.44 26.82 -1.86
N VAL A 344 -35.94 27.67 -0.97
CA VAL A 344 -37.25 27.48 -0.34
C VAL A 344 -38.33 27.59 -1.43
N VAL A 345 -39.18 26.57 -1.57
CA VAL A 345 -40.29 26.57 -2.54
C VAL A 345 -41.25 27.71 -2.20
N GLY A 346 -41.42 28.67 -3.11
CA GLY A 346 -42.30 29.82 -2.93
C GLY A 346 -41.75 30.95 -2.05
N GLY A 347 -40.47 30.90 -1.64
CA GLY A 347 -39.81 31.94 -0.83
C GLY A 347 -38.54 32.50 -1.47
N SER A 348 -38.02 33.60 -0.92
CA SER A 348 -36.77 34.25 -1.38
C SER A 348 -35.52 33.79 -0.62
N GLY A 349 -35.55 32.62 0.02
CA GLY A 349 -34.47 32.12 0.87
C GLY A 349 -33.86 30.80 0.39
N THR A 350 -32.72 30.45 0.97
CA THR A 350 -32.11 29.12 0.86
C THR A 350 -32.10 28.42 2.21
N VAL A 351 -32.30 27.11 2.20
CA VAL A 351 -32.25 26.26 3.38
C VAL A 351 -31.22 25.15 3.15
N VAL A 352 -30.50 24.77 4.20
CA VAL A 352 -29.61 23.62 4.15
C VAL A 352 -30.38 22.38 4.58
N VAL A 353 -30.43 21.37 3.72
CA VAL A 353 -31.18 20.13 3.95
C VAL A 353 -30.27 18.91 3.79
N PRO A 354 -30.55 17.82 4.53
CA PRO A 354 -29.89 16.55 4.30
C PRO A 354 -30.25 16.00 2.91
N ASP A 355 -29.26 15.41 2.24
CA ASP A 355 -29.37 14.84 0.88
C ASP A 355 -29.18 13.31 0.89
N ILE A 356 -27.95 12.85 1.12
CA ILE A 356 -27.58 11.42 1.05
C ILE A 356 -26.65 11.02 2.20
N ILE A 357 -26.82 9.80 2.71
CA ILE A 357 -25.90 9.15 3.64
C ILE A 357 -24.90 8.30 2.84
N THR A 358 -23.61 8.45 3.12
CA THR A 358 -22.56 7.67 2.45
C THR A 358 -21.38 7.42 3.39
N PRO A 359 -20.68 6.28 3.27
CA PRO A 359 -19.44 6.03 3.97
C PRO A 359 -18.41 7.11 3.68
N ALA A 360 -17.66 7.50 4.71
CA ALA A 360 -16.63 8.53 4.60
C ALA A 360 -15.61 8.17 3.52
N ILE A 361 -15.27 6.90 3.32
CA ILE A 361 -14.27 6.43 2.36
C ILE A 361 -14.63 6.76 0.92
N ASN A 362 -15.93 6.91 0.62
CA ASN A 362 -16.40 7.34 -0.69
C ASN A 362 -16.09 8.81 -0.99
N VAL A 363 -15.87 9.60 0.07
CA VAL A 363 -15.67 11.05 0.05
C VAL A 363 -14.20 11.40 0.34
N THR A 364 -13.57 10.66 1.25
CA THR A 364 -12.19 10.84 1.69
C THR A 364 -11.19 10.03 0.87
N THR A 365 -11.60 9.42 -0.25
CA THR A 365 -10.66 8.84 -1.22
C THR A 365 -10.36 9.85 -2.31
N VAL A 366 -9.17 10.44 -2.27
CA VAL A 366 -8.77 11.58 -3.13
C VAL A 366 -7.45 11.32 -3.86
N PRO A 367 -7.17 12.03 -4.98
CA PRO A 367 -5.89 11.92 -5.67
C PRO A 367 -4.75 12.51 -4.83
N VAL A 368 -3.59 11.86 -4.88
CA VAL A 368 -2.37 12.25 -4.16
C VAL A 368 -1.15 12.25 -5.06
N LEU A 369 -0.15 13.03 -4.65
CA LEU A 369 1.25 12.90 -5.05
C LEU A 369 1.96 12.05 -4.00
N SER A 370 2.64 11.01 -4.48
CA SER A 370 3.37 10.06 -3.64
C SER A 370 4.84 10.03 -4.06
N ARG A 371 5.73 10.09 -3.07
CA ARG A 371 7.18 10.03 -3.26
C ARG A 371 7.78 9.13 -2.20
N ILE A 372 8.87 8.45 -2.54
CA ILE A 372 9.66 7.67 -1.58
C ILE A 372 11.10 8.12 -1.74
N SER A 373 11.65 8.70 -0.68
CA SER A 373 12.98 9.28 -0.64
C SER A 373 14.05 8.30 -1.09
N ALA A 374 13.98 7.08 -0.57
CA ALA A 374 14.93 6.03 -0.89
C ALA A 374 14.27 4.64 -0.90
N GLU A 375 14.54 3.88 -1.96
CA GLU A 375 14.43 2.44 -2.02
C GLU A 375 15.82 1.88 -2.28
N GLY A 376 16.28 0.98 -1.41
CA GLY A 376 17.61 0.40 -1.44
C GLY A 376 17.56 -1.11 -1.50
N ASN A 377 18.53 -1.69 -2.20
CA ASN A 377 18.76 -3.13 -2.18
C ASN A 377 20.25 -3.42 -2.15
N PHE A 378 20.67 -4.40 -1.35
CA PHE A 378 22.05 -4.86 -1.31
C PHE A 378 22.11 -6.38 -1.13
N ALA A 379 22.91 -7.05 -1.97
CA ALA A 379 23.11 -8.48 -1.93
C ALA A 379 24.62 -8.84 -1.95
N LEU A 380 24.95 -9.90 -1.22
CA LEU A 380 26.22 -10.60 -1.24
C LEU A 380 25.99 -12.06 -1.60
N MET A 381 26.92 -12.65 -2.34
CA MET A 381 26.83 -14.02 -2.81
C MET A 381 28.19 -14.69 -2.78
N LEU A 382 28.22 -15.89 -2.22
CA LEU A 382 29.33 -16.83 -2.35
C LEU A 382 28.94 -17.83 -3.44
N ASP A 383 29.75 -17.88 -4.48
CA ASP A 383 29.50 -18.71 -5.67
C ASP A 383 30.66 -19.71 -5.81
N PHE A 384 30.35 -20.98 -5.63
CA PHE A 384 31.29 -22.09 -5.71
C PHE A 384 31.09 -22.82 -7.04
N LYS A 385 32.17 -22.98 -7.79
CA LYS A 385 32.16 -23.62 -9.11
C LYS A 385 33.09 -24.81 -9.12
N LYS A 386 32.62 -25.90 -9.70
CA LYS A 386 33.42 -27.10 -9.99
C LYS A 386 33.00 -27.64 -11.35
N ASP A 387 33.95 -27.72 -12.27
CA ASP A 387 33.70 -28.12 -13.66
C ASP A 387 32.59 -27.26 -14.31
N CYS A 388 31.47 -27.89 -14.68
CA CYS A 388 30.28 -27.26 -15.24
C CYS A 388 29.21 -26.94 -14.19
N TRP A 389 29.39 -27.34 -12.93
CA TRP A 389 28.43 -27.10 -11.86
C TRP A 389 28.76 -25.82 -11.09
N ASN A 390 27.72 -25.04 -10.77
CA ASN A 390 27.80 -23.92 -9.85
C ASN A 390 26.80 -24.10 -8.70
N MET A 391 27.21 -23.72 -7.50
CA MET A 391 26.37 -23.67 -6.31
C MET A 391 26.59 -22.33 -5.64
N SER A 392 25.50 -21.62 -5.33
CA SER A 392 25.60 -20.31 -4.70
C SER A 392 24.77 -20.19 -3.43
N LEU A 393 25.29 -19.43 -2.48
CA LEU A 393 24.59 -18.98 -1.29
C LEU A 393 24.64 -17.45 -1.27
N SER A 394 23.48 -16.81 -1.19
CA SER A 394 23.39 -15.35 -1.16
C SER A 394 22.48 -14.85 -0.04
N GLY A 395 22.84 -13.67 0.46
CA GLY A 395 22.06 -12.90 1.42
C GLY A 395 21.78 -11.52 0.83
N GLU A 396 20.54 -11.08 0.95
CA GLU A 396 20.02 -9.84 0.38
C GLU A 396 19.24 -9.06 1.42
N ILE A 397 19.40 -7.74 1.45
CA ILE A 397 18.63 -6.82 2.27
C ILE A 397 17.98 -5.81 1.33
N TRP A 398 16.66 -5.75 1.39
CA TRP A 398 15.87 -4.74 0.69
C TRP A 398 15.17 -3.84 1.68
N GLY A 399 15.01 -2.57 1.34
CA GLY A 399 14.18 -1.68 2.13
C GLY A 399 13.81 -0.41 1.40
N ARG A 400 12.82 0.29 1.96
CA ARG A 400 12.37 1.60 1.50
C ARG A 400 12.03 2.50 2.67
N SER A 401 12.21 3.80 2.49
CA SER A 401 11.73 4.83 3.41
C SER A 401 10.19 4.83 3.45
N SER A 402 9.62 5.55 4.41
CA SER A 402 8.20 5.89 4.38
C SER A 402 7.86 6.68 3.11
N GLU A 403 6.61 6.57 2.70
CA GLU A 403 6.03 7.35 1.63
C GLU A 403 5.76 8.78 2.12
N CYS A 404 6.20 9.78 1.36
CA CYS A 404 5.75 11.15 1.50
C CYS A 404 4.49 11.33 0.65
N LEU A 405 3.38 11.65 1.31
CA LEU A 405 2.09 11.91 0.65
C LEU A 405 1.73 13.39 0.72
N GLU A 406 1.20 13.91 -0.38
CA GLU A 406 0.62 15.24 -0.51
C GLU A 406 -0.68 15.11 -1.31
N ILE A 407 -1.74 15.82 -0.91
CA ILE A 407 -3.00 15.79 -1.64
C ILE A 407 -2.83 16.56 -2.95
N ASP A 408 -3.17 15.93 -4.09
CA ASP A 408 -3.03 16.53 -5.42
C ASP A 408 -4.20 17.49 -5.67
N THR A 409 -4.15 18.67 -5.04
CA THR A 409 -5.19 19.71 -5.10
C THR A 409 -5.47 20.16 -6.53
N CYS A 410 -4.46 20.17 -7.39
CA CYS A 410 -4.58 20.52 -8.81
C CYS A 410 -5.44 19.52 -9.59
N ARG A 411 -5.25 18.21 -9.37
CA ARG A 411 -6.11 17.19 -9.97
C ARG A 411 -7.45 17.13 -9.27
N LEU A 412 -7.46 17.26 -7.95
CA LEU A 412 -8.69 17.30 -7.17
C LEU A 412 -9.62 18.35 -7.77
N ALA A 413 -9.18 19.59 -7.99
CA ALA A 413 -9.96 20.66 -8.64
C ALA A 413 -10.63 20.23 -9.96
N ARG A 414 -10.00 19.36 -10.77
CA ARG A 414 -10.57 18.85 -12.04
C ARG A 414 -11.63 17.75 -11.83
N TYR A 415 -11.56 17.03 -10.73
CA TYR A 415 -12.57 16.05 -10.31
C TYR A 415 -13.63 16.67 -9.38
N SER A 416 -13.29 17.79 -8.73
CA SER A 416 -13.92 18.31 -7.52
C SER A 416 -14.63 19.64 -7.71
N ASP A 417 -15.03 20.02 -8.93
CA ASP A 417 -16.00 21.13 -9.11
C ASP A 417 -17.27 20.96 -8.23
N LYS A 418 -17.43 19.80 -7.56
CA LYS A 418 -18.48 19.47 -6.61
C LYS A 418 -18.03 18.84 -5.28
N LEU A 419 -16.74 18.55 -5.04
CA LEU A 419 -16.32 17.91 -3.77
C LEU A 419 -15.83 18.97 -2.78
N ASN A 420 -16.71 19.34 -1.87
CA ASN A 420 -16.40 20.13 -0.69
C ASN A 420 -16.64 19.26 0.54
N LEU A 421 -15.62 18.97 1.34
CA LEU A 421 -15.78 18.17 2.56
C LEU A 421 -16.75 18.83 3.55
N ASN A 422 -16.87 20.17 3.53
CA ASN A 422 -17.83 20.90 4.36
C ASN A 422 -19.29 20.77 3.90
N ASP A 423 -19.55 20.06 2.80
CA ASP A 423 -20.91 19.60 2.49
C ASP A 423 -21.29 18.39 3.36
N TYR A 424 -20.36 17.77 4.08
CA TYR A 424 -20.58 16.53 4.82
C TYR A 424 -20.41 16.71 6.33
N ALA A 425 -21.29 16.07 7.09
CA ALA A 425 -21.19 15.99 8.55
C ALA A 425 -21.03 14.53 8.99
N VAL A 426 -20.22 14.30 10.02
CA VAL A 426 -20.10 12.99 10.69
C VAL A 426 -21.37 12.77 11.50
N LEU A 427 -22.10 11.69 11.21
CA LEU A 427 -23.40 11.47 11.83
C LEU A 427 -23.30 11.05 13.30
N GLY A 428 -22.33 10.19 13.63
CA GLY A 428 -22.43 9.44 14.88
C GLY A 428 -23.67 8.55 14.85
N ARG A 429 -24.36 8.44 15.98
CA ARG A 429 -25.70 7.79 16.06
C ARG A 429 -26.86 8.75 15.79
N GLN A 430 -26.57 9.96 15.32
CA GLN A 430 -27.58 10.97 15.04
C GLN A 430 -28.10 10.73 13.62
N VAL A 431 -29.41 10.55 13.47
CA VAL A 431 -30.04 10.36 12.16
C VAL A 431 -30.95 11.54 11.90
N SER A 432 -30.76 12.22 10.76
CA SER A 432 -31.71 13.24 10.34
C SER A 432 -33.01 12.57 9.90
N ARG A 433 -34.12 12.90 10.57
CA ARG A 433 -35.45 12.60 10.08
C ARG A 433 -35.83 13.70 9.09
N ASP A 434 -36.31 13.31 7.91
CA ASP A 434 -36.89 14.23 6.93
C ASP A 434 -38.40 13.99 6.87
N ASP A 435 -39.12 14.63 7.78
CA ASP A 435 -40.57 14.45 7.95
C ASP A 435 -41.39 15.27 6.92
N ARG A 436 -40.73 15.84 5.89
CA ARG A 436 -41.35 16.62 4.80
C ARG A 436 -42.45 15.86 4.03
N PHE A 437 -42.61 14.55 4.22
CA PHE A 437 -43.63 13.72 3.58
C PHE A 437 -44.89 13.48 4.44
N THR A 438 -44.97 14.04 5.64
CA THR A 438 -46.29 14.22 6.27
C THR A 438 -46.86 15.55 5.76
N ASP A 439 -48.05 15.54 5.16
CA ASP A 439 -48.71 16.68 4.48
C ASP A 439 -48.94 17.94 5.36
N ASN A 440 -48.36 18.00 6.57
CA ASN A 440 -48.39 19.13 7.48
C ASN A 440 -47.00 19.78 7.58
N VAL A 441 -46.78 20.80 6.75
CA VAL A 441 -45.61 21.72 6.81
C VAL A 441 -45.43 22.37 8.20
N ALA A 442 -46.48 22.37 9.03
CA ALA A 442 -46.43 22.79 10.44
C ALA A 442 -45.53 21.91 11.34
N ASN A 443 -45.15 20.69 10.90
CA ASN A 443 -44.26 19.78 11.63
C ASN A 443 -42.79 19.79 11.15
N ALA A 444 -42.42 20.65 10.19
CA ALA A 444 -41.04 20.76 9.70
C ALA A 444 -39.99 21.14 10.79
N ALA A 445 -40.44 21.53 11.99
CA ALA A 445 -39.60 21.78 13.16
C ALA A 445 -39.01 20.52 13.82
N ALA A 446 -39.36 19.31 13.35
CA ALA A 446 -38.80 18.05 13.86
C ALA A 446 -37.69 17.44 12.97
N ASN A 447 -37.25 18.15 11.92
CA ASN A 447 -36.04 17.80 11.17
C ASN A 447 -34.81 18.01 12.08
N LEU A 448 -34.46 16.99 12.86
CA LEU A 448 -33.24 16.98 13.68
C LEU A 448 -32.03 16.85 12.76
N ASN A 449 -31.51 17.98 12.27
CA ASN A 449 -30.27 18.03 11.50
C ASN A 449 -29.06 17.90 12.44
N PHE A 450 -29.02 16.85 13.26
CA PHE A 450 -27.95 16.61 14.20
C PHE A 450 -26.79 15.86 13.55
N ALA A 451 -25.60 16.19 14.00
CA ALA A 451 -24.35 15.50 13.71
C ALA A 451 -23.54 15.38 15.00
N GLU A 452 -22.55 14.50 14.99
CA GLU A 452 -21.59 14.35 16.08
C GLU A 452 -20.17 14.48 15.50
N PRO A 453 -19.66 15.71 15.37
CA PRO A 453 -18.41 15.97 14.65
C PRO A 453 -17.20 15.25 15.25
N ALA A 454 -17.25 14.93 16.56
CA ALA A 454 -16.21 14.26 17.32
C ALA A 454 -16.48 12.76 17.55
N ALA A 455 -17.50 12.17 16.90
CA ALA A 455 -17.76 10.74 17.01
C ALA A 455 -16.55 9.93 16.53
N LYS A 456 -16.30 8.79 17.15
CA LYS A 456 -15.31 7.81 16.72
C LYS A 456 -16.01 6.59 16.15
N ILE A 457 -15.27 5.77 15.42
CA ILE A 457 -15.80 4.54 14.83
C ILE A 457 -16.31 3.53 15.89
N ASN A 458 -15.81 3.63 17.13
CA ASN A 458 -16.18 2.77 18.26
C ASN A 458 -16.91 3.48 19.42
N GLU A 459 -17.08 4.79 19.34
CA GLU A 459 -17.67 5.59 20.43
C GLU A 459 -18.43 6.79 19.87
N SER A 460 -19.67 6.95 20.31
CA SER A 460 -20.58 8.04 19.93
C SER A 460 -21.59 8.31 21.03
N VAL A 461 -22.32 9.42 20.95
CA VAL A 461 -23.45 9.69 21.85
C VAL A 461 -24.66 8.90 21.37
N ASP A 462 -25.35 8.23 22.29
CA ASP A 462 -26.60 7.55 21.99
C ASP A 462 -27.60 8.47 21.28
N ARG A 463 -28.42 7.87 20.43
CA ARG A 463 -29.37 8.61 19.61
C ARG A 463 -30.26 9.50 20.48
N ILE A 464 -30.33 10.78 20.13
CA ILE A 464 -31.18 11.72 20.85
C ILE A 464 -32.59 11.65 20.26
N THR A 465 -33.51 11.09 21.02
CA THR A 465 -34.94 11.13 20.70
C THR A 465 -35.52 12.45 21.21
N ALA A 466 -35.82 13.39 20.32
CA ALA A 466 -36.54 14.58 20.73
C ALA A 466 -37.94 14.18 21.21
N SER A 467 -38.19 14.31 22.52
CA SER A 467 -39.53 14.18 23.10
C SER A 467 -40.10 15.58 23.32
N GLY A 468 -41.22 15.90 22.68
CA GLY A 468 -41.87 17.21 22.82
C GLY A 468 -42.87 17.52 21.71
N THR A 469 -43.84 18.39 22.02
CA THR A 469 -44.74 18.98 21.03
C THR A 469 -43.95 19.98 20.21
N ALA A 470 -44.01 19.91 18.87
CA ALA A 470 -43.34 20.86 18.00
C ALA A 470 -43.74 22.30 18.40
N PRO A 471 -42.79 23.21 18.65
CA PRO A 471 -43.12 24.59 18.95
C PRO A 471 -43.92 25.17 17.79
N ALA A 472 -44.98 25.92 18.09
CA ALA A 472 -45.77 26.63 17.09
C ALA A 472 -44.97 27.83 16.55
N GLY A 473 -43.96 27.56 15.74
CA GLY A 473 -43.11 28.59 15.13
C GLY A 473 -41.83 28.01 14.52
N PRO A 474 -41.19 28.75 13.59
CA PRO A 474 -39.92 28.33 13.00
C PRO A 474 -38.81 28.35 14.07
N ALA A 475 -38.24 27.17 14.32
CA ALA A 475 -36.94 26.94 14.95
C ALA A 475 -36.79 27.31 16.45
N VAL A 476 -37.35 26.49 17.33
CA VAL A 476 -36.68 26.24 18.62
C VAL A 476 -36.10 24.84 18.53
N ALA A 477 -34.76 24.74 18.39
CA ALA A 477 -34.07 23.46 18.46
C ALA A 477 -34.42 22.76 19.78
N PRO A 478 -34.57 21.42 19.81
CA PRO A 478 -34.84 20.72 21.05
C PRO A 478 -33.79 21.08 22.10
N THR A 479 -34.22 21.31 23.34
CA THR A 479 -33.29 21.56 24.44
C THR A 479 -32.48 20.29 24.71
N LEU A 480 -31.27 20.24 24.18
CA LEU A 480 -30.29 19.21 24.52
C LEU A 480 -29.85 19.38 25.97
N SER A 481 -29.60 18.27 26.68
CA SER A 481 -28.91 18.37 27.98
C SER A 481 -27.52 18.98 27.76
N THR A 482 -26.97 19.68 28.76
CA THR A 482 -25.66 20.33 28.63
C THR A 482 -24.56 19.36 28.14
N ALA A 483 -24.56 18.12 28.65
CA ALA A 483 -23.60 17.09 28.24
C ALA A 483 -23.78 16.62 26.78
N GLN A 484 -25.02 16.60 26.28
CA GLN A 484 -25.31 16.26 24.88
C GLN A 484 -25.03 17.42 23.94
N ALA A 485 -25.33 18.65 24.36
CA ALA A 485 -25.12 19.87 23.57
C ALA A 485 -23.64 20.09 23.22
N ASP A 486 -22.72 19.55 24.01
CA ASP A 486 -21.28 19.64 23.75
C ASP A 486 -20.80 18.72 22.63
N LYS A 487 -21.43 17.54 22.46
CA LYS A 487 -21.03 16.52 21.48
C LYS A 487 -21.90 16.49 20.24
N VAL A 488 -23.21 16.65 20.40
CA VAL A 488 -24.20 16.66 19.32
C VAL A 488 -24.48 18.10 18.91
N LYS A 489 -24.32 18.37 17.61
CA LYS A 489 -24.35 19.71 17.04
C LYS A 489 -25.32 19.80 15.88
N ASP A 490 -25.80 21.01 15.59
CA ASP A 490 -26.59 21.29 14.40
C ASP A 490 -25.70 21.27 13.15
N ALA A 491 -25.91 20.26 12.32
CA ALA A 491 -25.20 20.04 11.07
C ALA A 491 -25.57 21.04 9.97
N THR A 492 -26.60 21.88 10.12
CA THR A 492 -26.86 22.98 9.18
C THR A 492 -25.82 24.10 9.30
N VAL A 493 -25.14 24.18 10.43
CA VAL A 493 -24.04 25.12 10.69
C VAL A 493 -22.73 24.55 10.14
N SER A 494 -22.08 25.29 9.23
CA SER A 494 -20.85 24.86 8.55
C SER A 494 -19.69 24.53 9.50
N ALA A 495 -19.59 25.21 10.65
CA ALA A 495 -18.55 24.95 11.65
C ALA A 495 -18.68 23.58 12.34
N ASN A 496 -19.86 22.95 12.28
CA ASN A 496 -20.11 21.62 12.84
C ASN A 496 -19.98 20.51 11.79
N ARG A 497 -19.43 20.81 10.62
CA ARG A 497 -19.18 19.85 9.54
C ARG A 497 -17.69 19.59 9.39
N ILE A 498 -17.34 18.66 8.51
CA ILE A 498 -15.94 18.38 8.19
C ILE A 498 -15.31 19.67 7.61
N PRO A 499 -14.11 20.07 8.04
CA PRO A 499 -13.43 21.24 7.48
C PRO A 499 -13.29 21.14 5.95
N ALA A 500 -13.47 22.26 5.25
CA ALA A 500 -13.32 22.29 3.78
C ALA A 500 -11.87 22.06 3.34
N ASP A 501 -10.92 22.46 4.19
CA ASP A 501 -9.48 22.24 3.95
C ASP A 501 -9.11 20.78 4.20
N PHE A 502 -8.60 20.13 3.15
CA PHE A 502 -8.30 18.71 3.16
C PHE A 502 -7.14 18.36 4.09
N GLU A 503 -6.12 19.22 4.21
CA GLU A 503 -4.96 18.99 5.07
C GLU A 503 -5.34 19.03 6.56
N THR A 504 -6.29 19.88 6.93
CA THR A 504 -6.86 19.92 8.29
C THR A 504 -7.85 18.77 8.53
N ALA A 505 -8.65 18.41 7.52
CA ALA A 505 -9.72 17.43 7.67
C ALA A 505 -9.24 15.96 7.66
N LEU A 506 -8.17 15.66 6.93
CA LEU A 506 -7.74 14.28 6.64
C LEU A 506 -6.42 13.93 7.33
N ASN A 507 -6.34 12.70 7.86
CA ASN A 507 -5.11 12.16 8.44
C ASN A 507 -4.14 11.72 7.33
N VAL A 508 -3.40 12.67 6.75
CA VAL A 508 -2.46 12.39 5.65
C VAL A 508 -1.34 11.46 6.09
N ALA A 509 -0.79 11.67 7.29
CA ALA A 509 0.28 10.84 7.84
C ALA A 509 -0.16 9.38 8.04
N GLY A 510 -1.39 9.15 8.53
CA GLY A 510 -1.95 7.81 8.72
C GLY A 510 -2.07 7.02 7.41
N ALA A 511 -2.27 7.70 6.28
CA ALA A 511 -2.41 7.05 4.97
C ALA A 511 -1.08 6.73 4.26
N GLN A 512 0.06 7.19 4.80
CA GLN A 512 1.38 6.98 4.20
C GLN A 512 1.83 5.52 4.31
N ALA A 513 2.33 4.95 3.22
CA ALA A 513 2.96 3.64 3.29
C ALA A 513 4.16 3.68 4.26
N PRO A 514 4.23 2.80 5.27
CA PRO A 514 5.30 2.80 6.24
C PRO A 514 6.62 2.41 5.57
N ARG A 515 7.72 2.70 6.27
CA ARG A 515 9.03 2.15 5.93
C ARG A 515 8.98 0.62 5.96
N VAL A 516 9.79 -0.02 5.12
CA VAL A 516 9.84 -1.48 5.04
C VAL A 516 11.29 -1.92 4.93
N ILE A 517 11.65 -2.99 5.63
CA ILE A 517 12.94 -3.68 5.52
C ILE A 517 12.68 -5.18 5.53
N THR A 518 13.34 -5.90 4.61
CA THR A 518 13.30 -7.36 4.51
C THR A 518 14.71 -7.91 4.28
N GLY A 519 14.94 -9.14 4.74
CA GLY A 519 16.16 -9.90 4.47
C GLY A 519 15.81 -11.20 3.76
N LYS A 520 16.50 -11.52 2.67
CA LYS A 520 16.31 -12.74 1.89
C LYS A 520 17.58 -13.57 1.85
N VAL A 521 17.46 -14.87 2.11
CA VAL A 521 18.51 -15.86 1.88
C VAL A 521 18.11 -16.70 0.68
N THR A 522 19.02 -16.89 -0.27
CA THR A 522 18.77 -17.68 -1.49
C THR A 522 19.91 -18.67 -1.69
N VAL A 523 19.53 -19.90 -2.04
CA VAL A 523 20.44 -20.97 -2.47
C VAL A 523 20.16 -21.31 -3.92
N GLU A 524 21.20 -21.69 -4.65
CA GLU A 524 21.13 -22.03 -6.07
C GLU A 524 22.01 -23.23 -6.38
N ALA A 525 21.56 -24.05 -7.32
CA ALA A 525 22.39 -25.01 -8.05
C ALA A 525 22.16 -24.83 -9.55
N GLY A 526 23.24 -24.71 -10.31
CA GLY A 526 23.21 -24.56 -11.75
C GLY A 526 24.24 -25.39 -12.49
N TYR A 527 24.08 -25.39 -13.81
CA TYR A 527 24.95 -26.06 -14.75
C TYR A 527 25.22 -25.18 -15.96
N THR A 528 26.48 -25.10 -16.37
CA THR A 528 26.97 -24.26 -17.46
C THR A 528 27.66 -25.11 -18.50
N PHE A 529 27.16 -25.06 -19.73
CA PHE A 529 27.68 -25.85 -20.84
C PHE A 529 28.91 -25.15 -21.44
N LYS A 530 30.09 -25.40 -20.85
CA LYS A 530 31.35 -24.74 -21.23
C LYS A 530 31.86 -25.13 -22.62
N ASP A 531 31.44 -26.28 -23.16
CA ASP A 531 31.85 -26.77 -24.48
C ASP A 531 31.20 -26.02 -25.67
N SER A 532 30.34 -25.03 -25.39
CA SER A 532 29.67 -24.22 -26.41
C SER A 532 30.20 -22.80 -26.41
N CYS A 533 30.41 -22.22 -27.59
CA CYS A 533 30.77 -20.80 -27.74
C CYS A 533 29.71 -19.84 -27.17
N HIS A 534 28.47 -20.31 -26.93
CA HIS A 534 27.39 -19.51 -26.37
C HIS A 534 27.18 -19.72 -24.86
N MET A 535 27.98 -20.58 -24.23
CA MET A 535 27.97 -20.92 -22.80
C MET A 535 26.56 -20.86 -22.17
N PRO A 536 25.60 -21.67 -22.63
CA PRO A 536 24.29 -21.68 -22.02
C PRO A 536 24.42 -22.11 -20.56
N HIS A 537 23.56 -21.56 -19.72
CA HIS A 537 23.52 -21.82 -18.29
C HIS A 537 22.08 -21.99 -17.84
N VAL A 538 21.84 -23.01 -17.02
CA VAL A 538 20.54 -23.27 -16.41
C VAL A 538 20.72 -23.45 -14.92
N SER A 539 19.90 -22.80 -14.10
CA SER A 539 19.93 -22.99 -12.66
C SER A 539 18.56 -23.03 -12.02
N LEU A 540 18.48 -23.77 -10.92
CA LEU A 540 17.35 -23.81 -10.01
C LEU A 540 17.78 -23.11 -8.72
N TYR A 541 16.95 -22.21 -8.22
CA TYR A 541 17.21 -21.51 -6.96
C TYR A 541 15.95 -21.43 -6.12
N GLY A 542 16.15 -21.35 -4.80
CA GLY A 542 15.08 -21.18 -3.84
C GLY A 542 15.49 -20.22 -2.73
N GLY A 543 14.53 -19.50 -2.17
CA GLY A 543 14.83 -18.50 -1.16
C GLY A 543 13.74 -18.34 -0.10
N VAL A 544 14.14 -17.74 1.01
CA VAL A 544 13.24 -17.32 2.09
C VAL A 544 13.53 -15.86 2.41
N GLU A 545 12.51 -15.03 2.32
CA GLU A 545 12.50 -13.61 2.66
C GLU A 545 11.71 -13.39 3.94
N ILE A 546 12.34 -12.74 4.91
CA ILE A 546 11.79 -12.45 6.22
C ILE A 546 11.75 -10.93 6.39
N ALA A 547 10.58 -10.41 6.72
CA ALA A 547 10.43 -9.01 7.07
C ALA A 547 10.92 -8.75 8.49
N ASP A 548 11.52 -7.58 8.70
CA ASP A 548 11.85 -7.10 10.04
C ASP A 548 10.58 -6.99 10.90
N LYS A 549 10.71 -7.11 12.23
CA LYS A 549 9.55 -7.01 13.14
C LYS A 549 8.85 -5.65 13.02
N THR A 550 9.59 -4.57 12.73
CA THR A 550 9.04 -3.22 12.52
C THR A 550 8.42 -3.02 11.15
N SER A 551 8.53 -4.01 10.25
CA SER A 551 7.99 -3.99 8.91
C SER A 551 6.68 -4.78 8.84
N ARG A 552 5.68 -4.21 8.18
CA ARG A 552 4.41 -4.89 7.86
C ARG A 552 4.47 -5.72 6.57
N ALA A 553 5.65 -5.88 5.98
CA ALA A 553 5.81 -6.75 4.82
C ALA A 553 5.57 -8.23 5.21
N PRO A 554 4.94 -9.01 4.33
CA PRO A 554 4.81 -10.45 4.53
C PRO A 554 6.18 -11.14 4.37
N ASN A 555 6.33 -12.32 4.97
CA ASN A 555 7.47 -13.20 4.66
C ASN A 555 7.14 -13.98 3.38
N PHE A 556 8.15 -14.29 2.56
CA PHE A 556 7.97 -15.08 1.34
C PHE A 556 8.91 -16.27 1.30
N TRP A 557 8.43 -17.41 0.84
CA TRP A 557 9.29 -18.43 0.26
C TRP A 557 9.21 -18.31 -1.26
N SER A 558 10.29 -18.66 -1.96
CA SER A 558 10.29 -18.66 -3.41
C SER A 558 11.08 -19.81 -4.02
N LEU A 559 10.70 -20.18 -5.23
CA LEU A 559 11.38 -21.15 -6.09
C LEU A 559 11.45 -20.55 -7.49
N GLY A 560 12.60 -20.66 -8.14
CA GLY A 560 12.81 -20.09 -9.45
C GLY A 560 13.73 -20.92 -10.33
N LEU A 561 13.59 -20.69 -11.63
CA LEU A 561 14.38 -21.30 -12.69
C LEU A 561 15.01 -20.17 -13.50
N GLN A 562 16.29 -20.29 -13.80
CA GLN A 562 17.01 -19.38 -14.67
C GLN A 562 17.51 -20.12 -15.91
N GLY A 563 17.40 -19.47 -17.06
CA GLY A 563 18.14 -19.79 -18.27
C GLY A 563 18.90 -18.57 -18.75
N SER A 564 20.19 -18.71 -19.06
CA SER A 564 20.99 -17.59 -19.55
C SER A 564 22.00 -18.03 -20.62
N MET A 565 22.45 -17.07 -21.43
CA MET A 565 23.37 -17.29 -22.54
C MET A 565 24.34 -16.10 -22.65
N GLN A 566 25.58 -16.38 -23.03
CA GLN A 566 26.64 -15.38 -23.24
C GLN A 566 27.20 -15.51 -24.65
N PHE A 567 27.53 -14.40 -25.31
CA PHE A 567 28.07 -14.37 -26.67
C PHE A 567 28.70 -13.03 -27.01
#